data_AF-A0A3S3XFV5-F1
#
_entry.id   AF-A0A3S3XFV5-F1
#
_cell.length_a   1.000
_cell.length_b   1.000
_cell.length_c   1.000
_cell.angle_alpha   90.00
_cell.angle_beta   90.00
_cell.angle_gamma   90.00
#
_symmetry.space_group_name_H-M   'P 1'
#
loop_
_entity.id
_entity.type
_entity.pdbx_description
1 polymer ?
#
loop_
_entity_poly.entity_id
_entity_poly.type
_entity_poly.pdbx_seq_one_letter_code
_entity_poly.pdbx_strand_id
1 'polypeptide(L)'
;MKEIDELNQRMDSNDEIVDSLVKKNTEMEKQVTKITDNSVPDYSIAINTILTEVREIKQNIKQNDELTLLKQIYDKLSKGSTSITKQIRILLFPETNQGQYYKIVFGRLIPWGICLVVITYLYSLSGKAIDAYSAHQKYIQASHYQRAWNYLRQMGLKKTQIAMDTAYSKTRDK
;
A
#
# COMPACT_ATOMS: atom_id res chain seq x y z
N MET A 1 95.62 -88.91 -16.05
CA MET A 1 95.74 -87.68 -16.86
C MET A 1 94.39 -87.13 -17.31
N LYS A 2 93.40 -87.95 -17.71
CA LYS A 2 92.06 -87.47 -18.14
C LYS A 2 91.29 -86.65 -17.10
N GLU A 3 91.39 -86.98 -15.80
CA GLU A 3 90.64 -86.25 -14.75
C GLU A 3 91.17 -84.83 -14.49
N ILE A 4 92.45 -84.56 -14.74
CA ILE A 4 93.04 -83.23 -14.53
C ILE A 4 92.63 -82.27 -15.65
N ASP A 5 92.58 -82.76 -16.90
CA ASP A 5 92.12 -81.98 -18.04
C ASP A 5 90.61 -81.65 -17.93
N GLU A 6 89.79 -82.59 -17.42
CA GLU A 6 88.37 -82.33 -17.18
C GLU A 6 88.15 -81.31 -16.06
N LEU A 7 89.00 -81.31 -15.02
CA LEU A 7 88.94 -80.34 -13.94
C LEU A 7 89.31 -78.93 -14.41
N ASN A 8 90.36 -78.81 -15.24
CA ASN A 8 90.77 -77.53 -15.83
C ASN A 8 89.69 -76.98 -16.77
N GLN A 9 89.07 -77.83 -17.60
CA GLN A 9 87.99 -77.40 -18.48
C GLN A 9 86.76 -76.90 -17.70
N ARG A 10 86.45 -77.49 -16.54
CA ARG A 10 85.40 -77.00 -15.64
C ARG A 10 85.78 -75.70 -14.93
N MET A 11 87.06 -75.52 -14.61
CA MET A 11 87.57 -74.29 -14.01
C MET A 11 87.48 -73.12 -14.99
N ASP A 12 87.92 -73.31 -16.23
CA ASP A 12 87.81 -72.30 -17.30
C ASP A 12 86.35 -71.96 -17.60
N SER A 13 85.47 -72.97 -17.65
CA SER A 13 84.02 -72.75 -17.84
C SER A 13 83.39 -71.99 -16.67
N ASN A 14 83.86 -72.21 -15.43
CA ASN A 14 83.35 -71.50 -14.27
C ASN A 14 83.83 -70.05 -14.24
N ASP A 15 85.08 -69.79 -14.62
CA ASP A 15 85.62 -68.43 -14.71
C ASP A 15 84.87 -67.61 -15.77
N GLU A 16 84.55 -68.21 -16.92
CA GLU A 16 83.72 -67.58 -17.96
C GLU A 16 82.29 -67.26 -17.46
N ILE A 17 81.70 -68.15 -16.65
CA ILE A 17 80.39 -67.92 -16.02
C ILE A 17 80.48 -66.75 -15.02
N VAL A 18 81.53 -66.69 -14.21
CA VAL A 18 81.74 -65.61 -13.22
C VAL A 18 81.89 -64.27 -13.94
N ASP A 19 82.70 -64.19 -14.99
CA ASP A 19 82.87 -62.96 -15.78
C ASP A 19 81.55 -62.51 -16.44
N SER A 20 80.76 -63.46 -16.95
CA SER A 20 79.43 -63.16 -17.52
C SER A 20 78.47 -62.57 -16.47
N LEU A 21 78.51 -63.09 -15.24
CA LEU A 21 77.68 -62.63 -14.12
C LEU A 21 78.11 -61.24 -13.66
N VAL A 22 79.41 -60.99 -13.52
CA VAL A 22 79.96 -59.69 -13.14
C VAL A 22 79.58 -58.62 -14.17
N LYS A 23 79.69 -58.94 -15.47
CA LYS A 23 79.31 -58.04 -16.56
C LYS A 23 77.81 -57.74 -16.55
N LYS A 24 76.97 -58.76 -16.34
CA LYS A 24 75.51 -58.58 -16.26
C LYS A 24 75.11 -57.77 -15.03
N ASN A 25 75.82 -57.94 -13.91
CA ASN A 25 75.55 -57.19 -12.68
C ASN A 25 75.92 -55.72 -12.84
N THR A 26 77.07 -55.41 -13.43
CA THR A 26 77.45 -54.01 -13.74
C THR A 26 76.52 -53.35 -14.75
N GLU A 27 75.98 -54.10 -15.71
CA GLU A 27 75.00 -53.58 -16.67
C GLU A 27 73.63 -53.34 -16.02
N MET A 28 73.18 -54.21 -15.10
CA MET A 28 71.99 -53.97 -14.29
C MET A 28 72.16 -52.74 -13.39
N GLU A 29 73.30 -52.57 -12.72
CA GLU A 29 73.57 -51.39 -11.90
C GLU A 29 73.53 -50.09 -12.72
N LYS A 30 74.08 -50.11 -13.96
CA LYS A 30 73.97 -48.99 -14.90
C LYS A 30 72.55 -48.69 -15.36
N GLN A 31 71.68 -49.71 -15.47
CA GLN A 31 70.27 -49.50 -15.80
C GLN A 31 69.49 -48.95 -14.61
N VAL A 32 69.75 -49.46 -13.40
CA VAL A 32 69.09 -49.00 -12.16
C VAL A 32 69.46 -47.54 -11.83
N THR A 33 70.71 -47.15 -12.06
CA THR A 33 71.14 -45.75 -11.92
C THR A 33 70.45 -44.84 -12.96
N LYS A 34 70.38 -45.24 -14.24
CA LYS A 34 69.62 -44.50 -15.26
C LYS A 34 68.12 -44.37 -14.97
N ILE A 35 67.51 -45.37 -14.33
CA ILE A 35 66.08 -45.33 -13.95
C ILE A 35 65.89 -44.43 -12.73
N THR A 36 66.82 -44.45 -11.77
CA THR A 36 66.81 -43.58 -10.59
C THR A 36 67.04 -42.11 -10.94
N ASP A 37 67.84 -41.81 -11.97
CA ASP A 37 68.11 -40.43 -12.44
C ASP A 37 66.96 -39.81 -13.26
N ASN A 38 65.97 -40.59 -13.69
CA ASN A 38 64.75 -40.05 -14.29
C ASN A 38 63.81 -39.56 -13.18
N SER A 39 64.09 -38.34 -12.69
CA SER A 39 63.22 -37.59 -11.78
C SER A 39 61.76 -37.62 -12.27
N VAL A 40 60.87 -38.23 -11.45
CA VAL A 40 59.43 -38.16 -11.66
C VAL A 40 59.04 -36.68 -11.64
N PRO A 41 58.50 -36.12 -12.75
CA PRO A 41 58.13 -34.71 -12.78
C PRO A 41 57.08 -34.43 -11.69
N ASP A 42 57.30 -33.39 -10.91
CA ASP A 42 56.39 -33.03 -9.83
C ASP A 42 55.11 -32.37 -10.39
N TYR A 43 54.09 -33.19 -10.62
CA TYR A 43 52.78 -32.76 -11.13
C TYR A 43 51.92 -32.07 -10.06
N SER A 44 52.39 -31.95 -8.82
CA SER A 44 51.61 -31.32 -7.74
C SER A 44 51.26 -29.87 -8.05
N ILE A 45 52.18 -29.14 -8.69
CA ILE A 45 51.98 -27.75 -9.09
C ILE A 45 50.88 -27.65 -10.15
N ALA A 46 50.96 -28.47 -11.21
CA ALA A 46 49.96 -28.48 -12.28
C ALA A 46 48.56 -28.88 -11.78
N ILE A 47 48.49 -29.87 -10.88
CA ILE A 47 47.23 -30.30 -10.27
C ILE A 47 46.62 -29.19 -9.43
N ASN A 48 47.44 -28.48 -8.63
CA ASN A 48 46.96 -27.36 -7.83
C ASN A 48 46.47 -26.20 -8.71
N THR A 49 47.16 -25.89 -9.81
CA THR A 49 46.74 -24.87 -10.79
C THR A 49 45.39 -25.22 -11.43
N ILE A 50 45.21 -26.47 -11.87
CA ILE A 50 43.93 -26.92 -12.43
C ILE A 50 42.81 -26.83 -11.38
N LEU A 51 43.10 -27.20 -10.13
CA LEU A 51 42.13 -27.17 -9.04
C LEU A 51 41.72 -25.74 -8.69
N THR A 52 42.64 -24.78 -8.77
CA THR A 52 42.34 -23.35 -8.59
C THR A 52 41.48 -22.80 -9.74
N GLU A 53 41.81 -23.11 -10.99
CA GLU A 53 41.05 -22.63 -12.17
C GLU A 53 39.62 -23.18 -12.17
N VAL A 54 39.44 -24.47 -11.86
CA VAL A 54 38.10 -25.09 -11.75
C VAL A 54 37.28 -24.45 -10.63
N ARG A 55 37.92 -24.06 -9.53
CA ARG A 55 37.26 -23.37 -8.41
C ARG A 55 36.82 -21.97 -8.81
N GLU A 56 37.64 -21.24 -9.55
CA GLU A 56 37.32 -19.91 -10.08
C GLU A 56 36.15 -19.96 -11.06
N ILE A 57 36.14 -20.92 -12.00
CA ILE A 57 35.02 -21.12 -12.95
C ILE A 57 33.72 -21.41 -12.19
N LYS A 58 33.76 -22.30 -11.18
CA LYS A 58 32.59 -22.62 -10.35
C LYS A 58 32.07 -21.41 -9.57
N GLN A 59 32.96 -20.53 -9.13
CA GLN A 59 32.61 -19.31 -8.40
C GLN A 59 32.02 -18.25 -9.34
N ASN A 60 32.56 -18.11 -10.56
CA ASN A 60 32.05 -17.23 -11.60
C ASN A 60 30.62 -17.61 -12.03
N ILE A 61 30.32 -18.91 -12.14
CA ILE A 61 28.96 -19.41 -12.45
C ILE A 61 27.95 -19.01 -11.36
N LYS A 62 28.37 -18.96 -10.09
CA LYS A 62 27.54 -18.50 -8.96
C LYS A 62 27.34 -16.99 -8.94
N GLN A 63 28.26 -16.23 -9.52
CA GLN A 63 28.25 -14.77 -9.60
C GLN A 63 27.51 -14.22 -10.82
N ASN A 64 26.94 -15.06 -11.67
CA ASN A 64 26.03 -14.63 -12.73
C ASN A 64 24.70 -14.13 -12.14
N ASP A 65 24.77 -12.98 -11.46
CA ASP A 65 23.65 -12.16 -11.01
C ASP A 65 22.71 -11.83 -12.17
N GLU A 66 23.20 -11.85 -13.41
CA GLU A 66 22.38 -11.69 -14.61
C GLU A 66 21.32 -12.78 -14.73
N LEU A 67 21.66 -14.04 -14.42
CA LEU A 67 20.71 -15.16 -14.53
C LEU A 67 19.66 -15.11 -13.42
N THR A 68 20.05 -14.67 -12.22
CA THR A 68 19.15 -14.49 -11.09
C THR A 68 18.24 -13.27 -11.29
N LEU A 69 18.77 -12.18 -11.85
CA LEU A 69 18.02 -10.99 -12.26
C LEU A 69 17.01 -11.31 -13.36
N LEU A 70 17.39 -12.08 -14.38
CA LEU A 70 16.50 -12.46 -15.48
C LEU A 70 15.35 -13.34 -14.98
N LYS A 71 15.64 -14.26 -14.04
CA LYS A 71 14.62 -15.05 -13.35
C LYS A 71 13.70 -14.18 -12.48
N GLN A 72 14.23 -13.19 -11.77
CA GLN A 72 13.43 -12.26 -10.98
C GLN A 72 12.56 -11.34 -11.85
N ILE A 73 13.08 -10.85 -12.98
CA ILE A 73 12.32 -10.03 -13.93
C ILE A 73 11.19 -10.86 -14.53
N TYR A 74 11.47 -12.10 -14.95
CA TYR A 74 10.44 -13.01 -15.46
C TYR A 74 9.34 -13.29 -14.41
N ASP A 75 9.72 -13.53 -13.15
CA ASP A 75 8.75 -13.77 -12.06
C ASP A 75 7.94 -12.52 -11.70
N LYS A 76 8.49 -11.32 -11.88
CA LYS A 76 7.77 -10.04 -11.71
C LYS A 76 6.86 -9.73 -12.90
N LEU A 77 7.22 -10.15 -14.11
CA LEU A 77 6.43 -9.94 -15.32
C LEU A 77 5.28 -10.96 -15.46
N SER A 78 5.51 -12.21 -15.03
CA SER A 78 4.50 -13.28 -15.02
C SER A 78 3.40 -13.04 -13.99
N LYS A 79 3.71 -12.34 -12.90
CA LYS A 79 2.75 -11.69 -12.00
C LYS A 79 2.21 -10.44 -12.68
N GLY A 80 1.46 -10.65 -13.76
CA GLY A 80 0.86 -9.60 -14.58
C GLY A 80 0.19 -8.54 -13.70
N SER A 81 0.33 -7.28 -14.13
CA SER A 81 -0.17 -6.10 -13.42
C SER A 81 -1.56 -6.36 -12.85
N THR A 82 -1.65 -6.52 -11.54
CA THR A 82 -2.93 -6.53 -10.84
C THR A 82 -3.66 -5.27 -11.25
N SER A 83 -4.84 -5.43 -11.85
CA SER A 83 -5.64 -4.29 -12.29
C SER A 83 -5.88 -3.40 -11.08
N ILE A 84 -5.19 -2.27 -11.01
CA ILE A 84 -5.38 -1.28 -9.95
C ILE A 84 -6.75 -0.67 -10.22
N THR A 85 -7.79 -1.25 -9.61
CA THR A 85 -9.12 -0.66 -9.52
C THR A 85 -8.99 0.59 -8.68
N LYS A 86 -8.77 1.74 -9.33
CA LYS A 86 -8.78 3.06 -8.68
C LYS A 86 -10.20 3.29 -8.14
N GLN A 87 -10.42 2.96 -6.87
CA GLN A 87 -11.61 3.40 -6.15
C GLN A 87 -11.49 4.91 -5.92
N ILE A 88 -12.23 5.69 -6.70
CA ILE A 88 -12.39 7.12 -6.44
C ILE A 88 -13.28 7.23 -5.19
N ARG A 89 -12.66 7.21 -4.00
CA ARG A 89 -13.31 7.67 -2.78
C ARG A 89 -13.15 9.17 -2.76
N ILE A 90 -14.27 9.89 -2.89
CA ILE A 90 -14.31 11.31 -2.55
C ILE A 90 -14.19 11.38 -1.03
N LEU A 91 -12.96 11.32 -0.55
CA LEU A 91 -12.66 11.68 0.82
C LEU A 91 -12.92 13.18 0.92
N LEU A 92 -13.85 13.59 1.78
CA LEU A 92 -14.07 15.00 2.10
C LEU A 92 -12.81 15.70 2.66
N PHE A 93 -11.74 14.95 2.94
CA PHE A 93 -10.51 15.39 3.57
C PHE A 93 -9.26 14.78 2.92
N PRO A 94 -8.14 15.51 2.88
CA PRO A 94 -6.87 15.00 2.36
C PRO A 94 -6.33 13.82 3.18
N GLU A 95 -5.65 12.87 2.54
CA GLU A 95 -5.12 11.66 3.21
C GLU A 95 -4.07 11.99 4.29
N THR A 96 -3.39 13.13 4.18
CA THR A 96 -2.45 13.64 5.17
C THR A 96 -3.13 14.63 6.12
N ASN A 97 -2.89 14.46 7.44
CA ASN A 97 -3.34 15.39 8.49
C ASN A 97 -4.87 15.51 8.68
N GLN A 98 -5.58 14.38 8.53
CA GLN A 98 -7.04 14.25 8.64
C GLN A 98 -7.62 14.79 9.96
N GLY A 99 -6.89 14.63 11.07
CA GLY A 99 -7.36 15.04 12.40
C GLY A 99 -7.50 16.56 12.57
N GLN A 100 -6.62 17.35 11.94
CA GLN A 100 -6.69 18.81 12.04
C GLN A 100 -7.85 19.37 11.21
N TYR A 101 -8.07 18.85 10.00
CA TYR A 101 -9.19 19.26 9.16
C TYR A 101 -10.54 18.87 9.77
N TYR A 102 -10.65 17.68 10.36
CA TYR A 102 -11.85 17.26 11.08
C TYR A 102 -12.17 18.21 12.24
N LYS A 103 -11.15 18.59 13.02
CA LYS A 103 -11.31 19.54 14.13
C LYS A 103 -11.75 20.94 13.67
N ILE A 104 -11.32 21.39 12.49
CA ILE A 104 -11.70 22.69 11.94
C ILE A 104 -13.14 22.66 11.43
N VAL A 105 -13.49 21.67 10.61
CA VAL A 105 -14.82 21.59 9.98
C VAL A 105 -15.90 21.28 11.02
N PHE A 106 -15.68 20.29 11.87
CA PHE A 106 -16.66 19.93 12.90
C PHE A 106 -16.59 20.82 14.14
N GLY A 107 -15.44 21.42 14.44
CA GLY A 107 -15.29 22.27 15.63
C GLY A 107 -15.71 23.73 15.42
N ARG A 108 -15.58 24.26 14.19
CA ARG A 108 -15.92 25.66 13.91
C ARG A 108 -16.94 25.80 12.78
N LEU A 109 -16.70 25.18 11.64
CA LEU A 109 -17.46 25.49 10.42
C LEU A 109 -18.92 25.03 10.50
N ILE A 110 -19.17 23.78 10.91
CA ILE A 110 -20.51 23.22 11.05
C ILE A 110 -21.31 23.91 12.17
N PRO A 111 -20.78 24.10 13.40
CA PRO A 111 -21.50 24.81 14.45
C PRO A 111 -21.90 26.24 14.06
N TRP A 112 -20.99 26.99 13.42
CA TRP A 112 -21.31 28.33 12.93
C TRP A 112 -22.38 28.32 11.83
N GLY A 113 -22.31 27.36 10.92
CA GLY A 113 -23.34 27.17 9.88
C GLY A 113 -24.71 26.89 10.49
N ILE A 114 -24.80 25.96 11.43
CA ILE A 114 -26.06 25.65 12.14
C ILE A 114 -26.56 26.87 12.90
N CYS A 115 -25.67 27.59 13.59
CA CYS A 115 -26.04 28.79 14.34
C CYS A 115 -26.64 29.87 13.41
N LEU A 116 -26.06 30.10 12.23
CA LEU A 116 -26.61 31.02 11.23
C LEU A 116 -27.99 30.57 10.72
N VAL A 117 -28.18 29.28 10.46
CA VAL A 117 -29.48 28.75 10.04
C VAL A 117 -30.53 28.94 11.15
N VAL A 118 -30.15 28.69 12.40
CA VAL A 118 -31.04 28.90 13.56
C VAL A 118 -31.41 30.37 13.69
N ILE A 119 -30.44 31.28 13.64
CA ILE A 119 -30.69 32.73 13.75
C ILE A 119 -31.59 33.24 12.61
N THR A 120 -31.31 32.85 11.37
CA THR A 120 -32.12 33.26 10.21
C THR A 120 -33.55 32.73 10.30
N TYR A 121 -33.72 31.49 10.76
CA TYR A 121 -35.03 30.91 11.01
C TYR A 121 -35.79 31.63 12.14
N LEU A 122 -35.12 31.89 13.28
CA LEU A 122 -35.68 32.67 14.38
C LEU A 122 -36.06 34.09 13.94
N TYR A 123 -35.23 34.75 13.13
CA TYR A 123 -35.53 36.06 12.59
C TYR A 123 -36.79 36.05 11.71
N SER A 124 -36.88 35.08 10.79
CA SER A 124 -38.08 34.93 9.95
C SER A 124 -39.33 34.60 10.77
N LEU A 125 -39.21 33.74 11.78
CA LEU A 125 -40.32 33.38 12.66
C LEU A 125 -40.76 34.59 13.51
N SER A 126 -39.80 35.35 14.02
CA SER A 126 -40.05 36.54 14.83
C SER A 126 -40.76 37.62 14.03
N GLY A 127 -40.35 37.86 12.78
CA GLY A 127 -41.03 38.78 11.88
C GLY A 127 -42.50 38.39 11.66
N LYS A 128 -42.76 37.12 11.32
CA LYS A 128 -44.13 36.61 11.13
C LYS A 128 -44.99 36.69 12.39
N ALA A 129 -44.39 36.44 13.56
CA ALA A 129 -45.08 36.52 14.84
C ALA A 129 -45.47 37.97 15.18
N ILE A 130 -44.56 38.92 14.94
CA ILE A 130 -44.83 40.36 15.15
C ILE A 130 -45.91 40.84 14.18
N ASP A 131 -45.83 40.45 12.91
CA ASP A 131 -46.83 40.82 11.91
C ASP A 131 -48.22 40.28 12.28
N ALA A 132 -48.32 39.00 12.66
CA ALA A 132 -49.57 38.40 13.11
C ALA A 132 -50.15 39.09 14.36
N TYR A 133 -49.29 39.43 15.32
CA TYR A 133 -49.70 40.16 16.52
C TYR A 133 -50.22 41.57 16.18
N SER A 134 -49.52 42.29 15.31
CA SER A 134 -49.93 43.63 14.88
C SER A 134 -51.26 43.60 14.09
N ALA A 135 -51.46 42.59 13.24
CA ALA A 135 -52.71 42.37 12.52
C ALA A 135 -53.86 42.07 13.48
N HIS A 136 -53.62 41.27 14.51
CA HIS A 136 -54.61 40.97 15.54
C HIS A 136 -55.03 42.22 16.33
N GLN A 137 -54.07 43.08 16.71
CA GLN A 137 -54.39 44.36 17.36
C GLN A 137 -55.23 45.28 16.47
N LYS A 138 -54.89 45.39 15.18
CA LYS A 138 -55.68 46.16 14.21
C LYS A 138 -57.10 45.59 14.05
N TYR A 139 -57.24 44.26 14.04
CA TYR A 139 -58.53 43.59 13.98
C TYR A 139 -59.39 43.88 15.21
N ILE A 140 -58.81 43.84 16.41
CA ILE A 140 -59.51 44.19 17.66
C ILE A 140 -60.04 45.63 17.58
N GLN A 141 -59.20 46.59 17.19
CA GLN A 141 -59.63 47.99 17.04
C GLN A 141 -60.76 48.14 16.01
N ALA A 142 -60.61 47.52 14.84
CA ALA A 142 -61.65 47.52 13.80
C ALA A 142 -62.98 46.93 14.31
N SER A 143 -62.91 45.83 15.08
CA SER A 143 -64.10 45.20 15.66
C SER A 143 -64.81 46.10 16.68
N HIS A 144 -64.06 46.89 17.46
CA HIS A 144 -64.64 47.88 18.38
C HIS A 144 -65.40 48.97 17.62
N TYR A 145 -64.83 49.51 16.54
CA TYR A 145 -65.51 50.50 15.70
C TYR A 145 -66.74 49.93 15.01
N GLN A 146 -66.67 48.71 14.48
CA GLN A 146 -67.83 48.03 13.89
C GLN A 146 -68.94 47.81 14.91
N ARG A 147 -68.59 47.41 16.15
CA ARG A 147 -69.56 47.21 17.22
C ARG A 147 -70.20 48.53 17.65
N ALA A 148 -69.41 49.60 17.78
CA ALA A 148 -69.92 50.93 18.10
C ALA A 148 -70.84 51.47 16.99
N TRP A 149 -70.48 51.29 15.73
CA TRP A 149 -71.30 51.66 14.58
C TRP A 149 -72.63 50.91 14.55
N ASN A 150 -72.58 49.59 14.73
CA ASN A 150 -73.78 48.75 14.78
C ASN A 150 -74.70 49.17 15.93
N TYR A 151 -74.13 49.50 17.09
CA TYR A 151 -74.89 50.00 18.23
C TYR A 151 -75.57 51.34 17.94
N LEU A 152 -74.84 52.31 17.37
CA LEU A 152 -75.38 53.61 17.01
C LEU A 152 -76.52 53.49 15.98
N ARG A 153 -76.34 52.63 14.98
CA ARG A 153 -77.36 52.33 13.96
C ARG A 153 -78.62 51.73 14.58
N GLN A 154 -78.47 50.77 15.48
CA GLN A 154 -79.60 50.17 16.19
C GLN A 154 -80.32 51.19 17.08
N MET A 155 -79.59 52.07 17.78
CA MET A 155 -80.18 53.16 18.54
C MET A 155 -80.96 54.13 17.65
N GLY A 156 -80.42 54.49 16.48
CA GLY A 156 -81.12 55.32 15.51
C GLY A 156 -82.45 54.72 15.07
N LEU A 157 -82.45 53.43 14.71
CA LEU A 157 -83.67 52.70 14.33
C LEU A 157 -84.70 52.63 15.46
N LYS A 158 -84.26 52.42 16.71
CA LYS A 158 -85.17 52.43 17.87
C LYS A 158 -85.77 53.82 18.10
N LYS A 159 -84.98 54.89 17.98
CA LYS A 159 -85.47 56.27 18.12
C LYS A 159 -86.49 56.62 17.04
N THR A 160 -86.26 56.21 15.80
CA THR A 160 -87.21 56.47 14.71
C THR A 160 -88.51 55.68 14.91
N GLN A 161 -88.44 54.42 15.36
CA GLN A 161 -89.62 53.64 15.73
C GLN A 161 -90.43 54.31 16.84
N ILE A 162 -89.78 54.74 17.93
CA ILE A 162 -90.45 55.43 19.04
C ILE A 162 -91.12 56.73 18.58
N ALA A 163 -90.46 57.51 17.72
CA ALA A 163 -91.04 58.73 17.16
C ALA A 163 -92.26 58.43 16.27
N MET A 164 -92.21 57.35 15.49
CA MET A 164 -93.32 56.89 14.64
C MET A 164 -94.52 56.45 15.47
N ASP A 165 -94.30 55.64 16.52
CA ASP A 165 -95.35 55.19 17.44
C ASP A 165 -96.00 56.37 18.18
N THR A 166 -95.21 57.36 18.58
CA THR A 166 -95.70 58.59 19.21
C THR A 166 -96.55 59.43 18.27
N ALA A 167 -96.17 59.53 16.99
CA ALA A 167 -96.98 60.22 15.97
C ALA A 167 -98.29 59.46 15.68
N TYR A 168 -98.24 58.12 15.66
CA TYR A 168 -99.40 57.27 15.43
C TYR A 168 -100.40 57.33 16.59
N SER A 169 -99.94 57.27 17.84
CA SER A 169 -100.83 57.40 19.00
C SER A 169 -101.51 58.77 19.06
N LYS A 170 -100.77 59.85 18.77
CA LYS A 170 -101.30 61.22 18.74
C LYS A 170 -102.35 61.46 17.65
N THR A 171 -102.25 60.74 16.53
CA THR A 171 -103.25 60.82 15.45
C THR A 171 -104.47 59.95 15.73
N ARG A 172 -104.33 58.90 16.54
CA ARG A 172 -105.45 58.02 16.94
C ARG A 172 -106.38 58.63 17.99
N ASP A 173 -105.87 59.52 18.85
CA ASP A 173 -106.65 60.21 19.90
C ASP A 173 -107.37 61.49 19.40
N LYS A 174 -107.36 61.75 18.09
CA LYS A 174 -108.16 62.81 17.44
C LYS A 174 -109.34 62.23 16.70
#